data_AF-A0A7K2NZ82-F1
#
_entry.id   AF-A0A7K2NZ82-F1
#
_cell.length_a   1.000
_cell.length_b   1.000
_cell.length_c   1.000
_cell.angle_alpha   90.00
_cell.angle_beta   90.00
_cell.angle_gamma   90.00
#
_symmetry.space_group_name_H-M   'P 1'
#
loop_
_entity.id
_entity.type
_entity.pdbx_description
1 polymer ?
#
loop_
_entity_poly.entity_id
_entity_poly.type
_entity_poly.pdbx_seq_one_letter_code
_entity_poly.pdbx_strand_id
1 'polypeptide(L)' 'MTERLAVDGGTIAYEVTGSGPLIVLAHGVGDSRAAYRAVVPQLVAAGHRV' A
#
# COMPACT_ATOMS: atom_id res chain seq x y z
N MET A 1 3.34 -7.23 -6.56
CA MET A 1 4.78 -7.14 -6.88
C MET A 1 5.29 -5.85 -6.25
N THR A 2 6.43 -5.89 -5.54
CA THR A 2 6.96 -4.69 -4.89
C THR A 2 7.59 -3.76 -5.93
N GLU A 3 7.11 -2.53 -5.98
CA GLU A 3 7.62 -1.44 -6.80
C GLU A 3 8.45 -0.47 -5.94
N ARG A 4 9.24 0.37 -6.60
CA ARG A 4 10.11 1.36 -5.95
C ARG A 4 9.95 2.71 -6.62
N LEU A 5 9.65 3.73 -5.82
CA LEU A 5 9.55 5.12 -6.26
C LEU A 5 10.69 5.91 -5.63
N ALA A 6 11.52 6.55 -6.46
CA ALA A 6 12.49 7.52 -6.00
C ALA A 6 11.78 8.85 -5.67
N VAL A 7 12.08 9.41 -4.51
CA VAL A 7 11.58 10.70 -4.04
C VAL A 7 12.72 11.50 -3.42
N ASP A 8 12.51 12.78 -3.18
CA ASP A 8 13.47 13.57 -2.42
C ASP A 8 13.65 12.98 -1.02
N GLY A 9 14.89 12.67 -0.65
CA GLY A 9 15.22 12.07 0.65
C GLY A 9 15.16 10.54 0.72
N GLY A 10 14.87 9.83 -0.38
CA GLY A 10 15.03 8.37 -0.42
C GLY A 10 14.19 7.62 -1.45
N THR A 11 13.95 6.34 -1.16
CA THR A 11 13.18 5.45 -2.03
C THR A 11 12.07 4.80 -1.24
N ILE A 12 10.84 4.88 -1.76
CA ILE A 12 9.66 4.23 -1.18
C ILE A 12 9.45 2.88 -1.86
N ALA A 13 9.39 1.80 -1.09
CA ALA A 13 8.92 0.51 -1.57
C ALA A 13 7.40 0.40 -1.33
N TYR A 14 6.63 0.14 -2.38
CA TYR A 14 5.18 0.03 -2.30
C TYR A 14 4.65 -1.15 -3.12
N GLU A 15 3.41 -1.53 -2.87
CA GLU A 15 2.67 -2.52 -3.65
C GLU A 15 1.30 -1.92 -3.96
N VAL A 16 0.76 -2.24 -5.13
CA VAL A 16 -0.60 -1.85 -5.52
C VAL A 16 -1.37 -3.10 -5.92
N THR A 17 -2.60 -3.21 -5.46
CA THR A 17 -3.53 -4.27 -5.83
C THR A 17 -4.96 -3.75 -5.95
N GLY A 18 -5.83 -4.52 -6.58
CA GLY A 18 -7.21 -4.13 -6.83
C GLY A 18 -7.36 -3.07 -7.92
N SER A 19 -8.55 -2.49 -7.98
CA SER A 19 -8.96 -1.54 -9.01
C SER A 19 -10.04 -0.62 -8.46
N GLY A 20 -10.24 0.55 -9.05
CA GLY A 20 -11.21 1.55 -8.55
C GLY A 20 -10.54 2.72 -7.82
N PRO A 21 -11.27 3.42 -6.93
CA PRO A 21 -10.74 4.57 -6.19
C PRO A 21 -9.50 4.19 -5.37
N LEU A 22 -8.49 5.07 -5.38
CA LEU A 22 -7.22 4.85 -4.69
C LEU A 22 -7.34 5.12 -3.19
N ILE A 23 -6.84 4.18 -2.37
CA ILE A 23 -6.61 4.34 -0.93
C ILE A 23 -5.13 4.10 -0.66
N VAL A 24 -4.47 5.00 0.07
CA VAL A 24 -3.06 4.86 0.44
C VAL A 24 -2.95 4.46 1.92
N LEU A 25 -2.25 3.37 2.20
CA LEU A 25 -2.01 2.87 3.55
C LEU A 25 -0.57 3.17 3.99
N ALA A 26 -0.42 4.13 4.89
CA ALA A 26 0.88 4.59 5.39
C ALA A 26 1.12 4.10 6.83
N HIS A 27 2.04 3.14 6.98
CA HIS A 27 2.34 2.52 8.27
C HIS A 27 3.03 3.51 9.24
N GLY A 28 3.02 3.16 10.53
CA GLY A 28 3.74 3.89 11.56
C GLY A 28 5.25 3.67 11.56
N VAL A 29 5.95 4.41 12.40
CA VAL A 29 7.40 4.26 12.62
C VAL A 29 7.73 2.85 13.14
N GLY A 30 8.75 2.20 12.57
CA GLY A 30 9.19 0.86 12.97
C GLY A 30 8.38 -0.30 12.40
N ASP A 31 7.36 -0.01 11.57
CA ASP A 31 6.53 -1.02 10.91
C ASP A 31 6.81 -1.05 9.39
N SER A 32 6.00 -1.82 8.66
CA SER A 32 6.02 -1.95 7.20
C SER A 32 4.59 -2.14 6.67
N ARG A 33 4.45 -2.32 5.35
CA ARG A 33 3.18 -2.71 4.70
C ARG A 33 2.51 -3.95 5.31
N ALA A 34 3.26 -4.80 6.03
CA ALA A 34 2.73 -5.98 6.71
C ALA A 34 1.68 -5.66 7.79
N ALA A 35 1.67 -4.43 8.33
CA ALA A 35 0.65 -3.93 9.24
C ALA A 35 -0.78 -4.07 8.68
N TYR A 36 -0.91 -3.95 7.35
CA TYR A 36 -2.20 -3.90 6.69
C TYR A 36 -2.66 -5.22 6.04
N ARG A 37 -1.93 -6.33 6.26
CA ARG A 37 -2.24 -7.62 5.62
C ARG A 37 -3.68 -8.11 5.84
N ALA A 38 -4.30 -7.74 6.96
CA ALA A 38 -5.67 -8.12 7.29
C ALA A 38 -6.73 -7.22 6.64
N VAL A 39 -6.38 -5.96 6.34
CA VAL A 39 -7.32 -4.94 5.84
C VAL A 39 -7.31 -4.88 4.31
N VAL A 40 -6.14 -5.05 3.68
CA VAL A 40 -5.99 -5.00 2.22
C VAL A 40 -7.00 -5.91 1.47
N PRO A 41 -7.20 -7.20 1.85
CA PRO A 41 -8.15 -8.05 1.14
C PRO A 41 -9.58 -7.53 1.17
N GLN A 42 -9.99 -6.87 2.26
CA GLN A 42 -11.34 -6.34 2.42
C GLN A 42 -11.56 -5.10 1.55
N LEU A 43 -10.57 -4.20 1.50
CA LEU A 43 -10.63 -3.01 0.65
C LEU A 43 -10.63 -3.38 -0.85
N VAL A 44 -9.83 -4.37 -1.24
CA VAL A 44 -9.85 -4.90 -2.61
C VAL A 44 -11.20 -5.53 -2.94
N ALA A 45 -11.77 -6.34 -2.04
CA ALA A 45 -13.09 -6.91 -2.22
C ALA A 45 -14.20 -5.85 -2.32
N ALA A 46 -14.03 -4.71 -1.67
CA ALA A 46 -14.92 -3.55 -1.77
C ALA A 46 -14.74 -2.74 -3.08
N GLY A 47 -13.83 -3.13 -3.97
CA GLY A 47 -13.61 -2.47 -5.26
C GLY A 47 -12.72 -1.22 -5.16
N HIS A 48 -11.76 -1.22 -4.23
CA HIS A 48 -10.74 -0.19 -4.15
C HIS A 48 -9.41 -0.66 -4.77
N ARG A 49 -8.66 0.33 -5.29
CA ARG A 49 -7.24 0.18 -5.58
C ARG A 49 -6.48 0.60 -4.33
N VAL A 50 -5.63 -0.28 -3.81
CA VAL A 50 -4.91 -0.09 -2.55
C VAL A 50 -3.43 -0.34 -2.76
#